data_AF-G0N7A1-F1
#
_entry.id   AF-G0N7A1-F1
#
_cell.length_a   1.000
_cell.length_b   1.000
_cell.length_c   1.000
_cell.angle_alpha   90.00
_cell.angle_beta   90.00
_cell.angle_gamma   90.00
#
_symmetry.space_group_name_H-M   'P 1'
#
loop_
_entity.id
_entity.type
_entity.pdbx_description
1 polymer ?
#
loop_
_entity_poly.entity_id
_entity_poly.type
_entity_poly.pdbx_seq_one_letter_code
_entity_poly.pdbx_strand_id
1 'polypeptide(L)'
;MSRLILLFLSIPFLLSAEPKCPERFVRVPREPTAKNNHTSDWCFAVLPLFHAASRDYARGLCANYNYTLSIPESLEEFHLLSAYSDHVIAGVEKDLNKTIPRLFIAVDGEFTPKCKATMIRQRRFNPEKDKGECGLHQNLFSFDDSNSDPTFALDCNLEGYPNGMEESTFGEIKIRSYASCLAMDPDRYDSPEFKYKDIKNHTLNNGYFHLTWCDGRDGERQNMFAVLCGGPPQ
;
A
#
# COMPACT_ATOMS: atom_id res chain seq x y z
N MET A 1 -15.90 -44.32 -55.04
CA MET A 1 -14.83 -43.36 -54.69
C MET A 1 -15.19 -42.75 -53.35
N SER A 2 -14.40 -43.08 -52.33
CA SER A 2 -14.56 -42.66 -50.93
C SER A 2 -13.87 -41.32 -50.71
N ARG A 3 -14.50 -40.37 -50.02
CA ARG A 3 -13.81 -39.25 -49.33
C ARG A 3 -14.60 -38.86 -48.09
N LEU A 4 -14.30 -39.54 -46.99
CA LEU A 4 -14.61 -39.11 -45.63
C LEU A 4 -13.54 -38.08 -45.24
N ILE A 5 -13.90 -36.80 -45.12
CA ILE A 5 -13.00 -35.75 -44.63
C ILE A 5 -13.13 -35.73 -43.11
N LEU A 6 -12.18 -36.38 -42.43
CA LEU A 6 -11.98 -36.24 -40.98
C LEU A 6 -11.31 -34.89 -40.72
N LEU A 7 -12.12 -33.89 -40.36
CA LEU A 7 -11.64 -32.66 -39.72
C LEU A 7 -11.22 -33.00 -38.29
N PHE A 8 -9.93 -33.27 -38.12
CA PHE A 8 -9.30 -33.24 -36.81
C PHE A 8 -9.37 -31.80 -36.30
N LEU A 9 -10.34 -31.51 -35.42
CA LEU A 9 -10.25 -30.36 -34.53
C LEU A 9 -9.07 -30.64 -33.59
N SER A 10 -7.88 -30.20 -33.98
CA SER A 10 -6.77 -29.99 -33.06
C SER A 10 -7.16 -28.80 -32.19
N ILE A 11 -7.87 -29.06 -31.08
CA ILE A 11 -7.95 -28.11 -29.97
C ILE A 11 -6.50 -27.94 -29.52
N PRO A 12 -5.87 -26.76 -29.68
CA PRO A 12 -4.63 -26.53 -28.98
C PRO A 12 -5.03 -26.53 -27.50
N PHE A 13 -4.72 -27.61 -26.80
CA PHE A 13 -4.48 -27.54 -25.37
C PHE A 13 -3.34 -26.53 -25.22
N LEU A 14 -3.71 -25.25 -25.14
CA LEU A 14 -2.89 -24.25 -24.49
C LEU A 14 -2.69 -24.80 -23.09
N LEU A 15 -1.54 -25.46 -22.88
CA LEU A 15 -0.91 -25.57 -21.59
C LEU A 15 -0.66 -24.12 -21.13
N SER A 16 -1.73 -23.45 -20.70
CA SER A 16 -1.61 -22.27 -19.88
C SER A 16 -0.86 -22.76 -18.67
N ALA A 17 0.41 -22.38 -18.55
CA ALA A 17 1.09 -22.50 -17.28
C ALA A 17 0.15 -21.92 -16.22
N GLU A 18 0.02 -22.59 -15.07
CA GLU A 18 -0.73 -22.00 -13.96
C GLU A 18 -0.14 -20.60 -13.70
N PRO A 19 -0.99 -19.56 -13.60
CA PRO A 19 -0.53 -18.21 -13.32
C PRO A 19 0.38 -18.22 -12.08
N LYS A 20 1.54 -17.60 -12.19
CA LYS A 20 2.55 -17.57 -11.11
C LYS A 20 2.88 -16.14 -10.75
N CYS A 21 3.19 -15.95 -9.47
CA CYS A 21 3.80 -14.71 -9.03
C CYS A 21 5.25 -14.63 -9.57
N PRO A 22 5.73 -13.44 -9.94
CA PRO A 22 7.12 -13.21 -10.27
C PRO A 22 8.07 -13.62 -9.12
N GLU A 23 9.34 -13.77 -9.43
CA GLU A 23 10.36 -14.02 -8.40
C GLU A 23 10.30 -12.93 -7.32
N ARG A 24 10.39 -13.33 -6.04
CA ARG A 24 10.28 -12.47 -4.85
C ARG A 24 8.88 -11.97 -4.52
N PHE A 25 7.88 -12.29 -5.35
CA PHE A 25 6.49 -12.04 -5.03
C PHE A 25 5.88 -13.26 -4.35
N VAL A 26 5.04 -12.99 -3.35
CA VAL A 26 4.36 -13.99 -2.55
C VAL A 26 2.91 -14.00 -2.98
N ARG A 27 2.43 -15.19 -3.33
CA ARG A 27 1.02 -15.42 -3.65
C ARG A 27 0.21 -15.42 -2.37
N VAL A 28 -0.87 -14.65 -2.34
CA VAL A 28 -1.82 -14.60 -1.22
C VAL A 28 -3.25 -14.80 -1.71
N PRO A 29 -4.06 -15.58 -0.98
CA PRO A 29 -5.49 -15.66 -1.24
C PRO A 29 -6.19 -14.39 -0.75
N ARG A 30 -7.17 -13.90 -1.52
CA ARG A 30 -8.06 -12.80 -1.15
C ARG A 30 -9.49 -13.26 -1.00
N GLU A 31 -10.25 -12.58 -0.14
CA GLU A 31 -11.70 -12.70 -0.10
C GLU A 31 -12.32 -11.86 -1.23
N PRO A 32 -13.05 -12.45 -2.19
CA PRO A 32 -13.65 -11.67 -3.28
C PRO A 32 -14.73 -10.72 -2.77
N THR A 33 -14.54 -9.42 -2.98
CA THR A 33 -15.53 -8.38 -2.66
C THR A 33 -15.92 -7.61 -3.93
N ALA A 34 -17.00 -6.82 -3.86
CA ALA A 34 -17.36 -5.94 -4.97
C ALA A 34 -16.32 -4.81 -5.18
N LYS A 35 -15.59 -4.41 -4.13
CA LYS A 35 -14.62 -3.32 -4.17
C LYS A 35 -13.27 -3.74 -4.75
N ASN A 36 -12.84 -4.98 -4.51
CA ASN A 36 -11.63 -5.55 -5.13
C ASN A 36 -11.91 -6.24 -6.48
N ASN A 37 -13.07 -5.96 -7.10
CA ASN A 37 -13.48 -6.54 -8.38
C ASN A 37 -13.51 -8.08 -8.37
N HIS A 38 -13.92 -8.67 -7.25
CA HIS A 38 -13.98 -10.12 -7.02
C HIS A 38 -12.64 -10.85 -7.18
N THR A 39 -11.54 -10.16 -6.89
CA THR A 39 -10.20 -10.74 -6.91
C THR A 39 -10.05 -11.77 -5.80
N SER A 40 -9.63 -12.98 -6.13
CA SER A 40 -9.46 -14.08 -5.16
C SER A 40 -8.01 -14.44 -4.87
N ASP A 41 -7.08 -13.87 -5.63
CA ASP A 41 -5.69 -14.28 -5.65
C ASP A 41 -4.80 -13.13 -6.08
N TRP A 42 -3.70 -12.93 -5.37
CA TRP A 42 -2.87 -11.74 -5.50
C TRP A 42 -1.40 -12.07 -5.29
N CYS A 43 -0.53 -11.27 -5.87
CA CYS A 43 0.91 -11.35 -5.68
C CYS A 43 1.38 -10.09 -4.99
N PHE A 44 2.08 -10.22 -3.86
CA PHE A 44 2.68 -9.10 -3.14
C PHE A 44 4.20 -9.16 -3.12
N ALA A 45 4.85 -8.00 -3.15
CA ALA A 45 6.24 -7.87 -2.73
C ALA A 45 6.46 -6.55 -1.99
N VAL A 46 7.24 -6.62 -0.91
CA VAL A 46 7.82 -5.42 -0.27
C VAL A 46 9.19 -5.22 -0.90
N LEU A 47 9.38 -4.11 -1.61
CA LEU A 47 10.59 -3.81 -2.36
C LEU A 47 11.30 -2.59 -1.76
N PRO A 48 12.63 -2.62 -1.58
CA PRO A 48 13.39 -1.49 -1.07
C PRO A 48 13.43 -0.34 -2.10
N LEU A 49 13.23 0.89 -1.64
CA LEU A 49 13.33 2.10 -2.45
C LEU A 49 13.61 3.33 -1.57
N PHE A 50 14.76 3.96 -1.76
CA PHE A 50 15.17 5.14 -0.97
C PHE A 50 14.22 6.33 -1.08
N HIS A 51 13.60 6.49 -2.25
CA HIS A 51 12.64 7.57 -2.53
C HIS A 51 11.20 7.05 -2.51
N ALA A 52 10.88 6.08 -1.65
CA ALA A 52 9.51 5.57 -1.52
C ALA A 52 8.50 6.65 -1.10
N ALA A 53 8.97 7.77 -0.54
CA ALA A 53 8.16 8.96 -0.31
C ALA A 53 7.77 9.75 -1.53
N SER A 54 8.27 9.44 -2.71
CA SER A 54 7.69 9.94 -3.95
C SER A 54 6.73 8.89 -4.49
N ARG A 55 5.43 9.21 -4.52
CA ARG A 55 4.42 8.28 -5.04
C ARG A 55 4.72 7.88 -6.48
N ASP A 56 5.23 8.80 -7.30
CA ASP A 56 5.57 8.51 -8.69
C ASP A 56 6.77 7.57 -8.82
N TYR A 57 7.78 7.69 -7.95
CA TYR A 57 8.89 6.73 -7.90
C TYR A 57 8.40 5.35 -7.43
N ALA A 58 7.53 5.32 -6.42
CA ALA A 58 6.96 4.08 -5.90
C ALA A 58 6.12 3.36 -6.98
N ARG A 59 5.26 4.09 -7.71
CA ARG A 59 4.54 3.60 -8.88
C ARG A 59 5.47 3.06 -9.96
N GLY A 60 6.51 3.83 -10.31
CA GLY A 60 7.48 3.44 -11.32
C GLY A 60 8.20 2.14 -10.97
N LEU A 61 8.54 1.92 -9.70
CA LEU A 61 9.14 0.67 -9.25
C LEU A 61 8.18 -0.52 -9.45
N CYS A 62 6.93 -0.41 -9.02
CA CYS A 62 5.95 -1.50 -9.20
C CYS A 62 5.66 -1.78 -10.68
N ALA A 63 5.63 -0.74 -11.52
CA ALA A 63 5.39 -0.87 -12.95
C ALA A 63 6.47 -1.69 -13.67
N ASN A 64 7.71 -1.74 -13.16
CA ASN A 64 8.77 -2.60 -13.72
C ASN A 64 8.44 -4.10 -13.62
N TYR A 65 7.50 -4.47 -12.76
CA TYR A 65 7.01 -5.84 -12.58
C TYR A 65 5.61 -6.05 -13.18
N ASN A 66 5.11 -5.09 -13.99
CA ASN A 66 3.74 -5.02 -14.48
C ASN A 66 2.68 -4.95 -13.36
N TYR A 67 3.06 -4.40 -12.20
CA TYR A 67 2.23 -4.30 -11.02
C TYR A 67 2.03 -2.85 -10.60
N THR A 68 1.18 -2.63 -9.60
CA THR A 68 0.82 -1.31 -9.08
C THR A 68 1.19 -1.21 -7.61
N LEU A 69 1.09 0.01 -7.05
CA LEU A 69 1.07 0.13 -5.60
C LEU A 69 -0.12 -0.66 -5.08
N SER A 70 0.08 -1.38 -3.98
CA SER A 70 -0.98 -2.18 -3.39
C SER A 70 -1.15 -1.87 -1.92
N ILE A 71 -2.22 -2.40 -1.34
CA ILE A 71 -2.60 -2.22 0.05
C ILE A 71 -3.10 -3.55 0.59
N PRO A 72 -2.87 -3.88 1.89
CA PRO A 72 -3.46 -5.08 2.49
C PRO A 72 -4.98 -4.91 2.60
N GLU A 73 -5.72 -5.97 2.32
CA GLU A 73 -7.19 -6.02 2.45
C GLU A 73 -7.66 -6.75 3.71
N SER A 74 -6.74 -7.39 4.44
CA SER A 74 -7.05 -8.13 5.65
C SER A 74 -5.91 -8.11 6.65
N LEU A 75 -6.22 -8.54 7.87
CA LEU A 75 -5.23 -8.69 8.92
C LEU A 75 -4.18 -9.76 8.58
N GLU A 76 -4.61 -10.84 7.94
CA GLU A 76 -3.74 -11.92 7.49
C GLU A 76 -2.74 -11.43 6.44
N GLU A 77 -3.19 -10.63 5.46
CA GLU A 77 -2.30 -10.01 4.47
C GLU A 77 -1.32 -9.05 5.15
N PHE A 78 -1.81 -8.20 6.06
CA PHE A 78 -0.97 -7.28 6.81
C PHE A 78 0.13 -8.03 7.59
N HIS A 79 -0.23 -9.08 8.32
CA HIS A 79 0.73 -9.89 9.08
C HIS A 79 1.78 -10.55 8.19
N LEU A 80 1.35 -11.07 7.04
CA LEU A 80 2.26 -11.66 6.07
C LEU A 80 3.28 -10.64 5.59
N LEU A 81 2.83 -9.43 5.26
CA LEU A 81 3.69 -8.33 4.80
C LEU A 81 4.65 -7.83 5.87
N SER A 82 4.21 -7.72 7.12
CA SER A 82 5.08 -7.40 8.26
C SER A 82 6.19 -8.44 8.45
N ALA A 83 5.89 -9.73 8.28
CA ALA A 83 6.94 -10.76 8.38
C ALA A 83 7.97 -10.66 7.25
N TYR A 84 7.58 -10.20 6.06
CA TYR A 84 8.50 -10.00 4.94
C TYR A 84 9.33 -8.72 5.07
N SER A 85 8.83 -7.69 5.76
CA SER A 85 9.52 -6.42 5.87
C SER A 85 10.80 -6.49 6.68
N ASP A 86 10.93 -7.41 7.63
CA ASP A 86 12.17 -7.60 8.42
C ASP A 86 13.39 -7.82 7.52
N HIS A 87 13.22 -8.61 6.46
CA HIS A 87 14.28 -8.86 5.48
C HIS A 87 14.61 -7.62 4.64
N VAL A 88 13.62 -6.78 4.38
CA VAL A 88 13.80 -5.52 3.65
C VAL A 88 14.54 -4.51 4.52
N ILE A 89 14.18 -4.37 5.81
CA ILE A 89 14.85 -3.49 6.77
C ILE A 89 16.34 -3.80 6.81
N ALA A 90 16.71 -5.06 7.07
CA ALA A 90 18.10 -5.47 7.14
C ALA A 90 18.89 -5.17 5.86
N GLY A 91 18.26 -5.34 4.69
CA GLY A 91 18.85 -4.99 3.40
C GLY A 91 19.09 -3.48 3.25
N VAL A 92 18.06 -2.67 3.54
CA VAL A 92 18.13 -1.21 3.44
C VAL A 92 19.14 -0.63 4.44
N GLU A 93 19.16 -1.11 5.69
CA GLU A 93 20.13 -0.66 6.71
C GLU A 93 21.57 -0.91 6.28
N LYS A 94 21.82 -2.08 5.70
CA LYS A 94 23.14 -2.45 5.16
C LYS A 94 23.53 -1.53 4.00
N ASP A 95 22.62 -1.28 3.06
CA ASP A 95 22.89 -0.46 1.88
C ASP A 95 23.09 1.02 2.25
N LEU A 96 22.39 1.52 3.27
CA LEU A 96 22.51 2.89 3.76
C LEU A 96 23.58 3.07 4.84
N ASN A 97 24.17 1.98 5.33
CA ASN A 97 25.07 1.97 6.47
C ASN A 97 24.52 2.76 7.67
N LYS A 98 23.24 2.55 8.00
CA LYS A 98 22.55 3.17 9.13
C LYS A 98 21.46 2.27 9.68
N THR A 99 21.19 2.41 10.97
CA THR A 99 20.04 1.76 11.62
C THR A 99 18.76 2.54 11.30
N ILE A 100 17.71 1.83 10.91
CA ILE A 100 16.38 2.37 10.65
C ILE A 100 15.51 1.96 11.85
N PRO A 101 15.21 2.89 12.77
CA PRO A 101 14.52 2.54 14.02
C PRO A 101 13.04 2.17 13.81
N ARG A 102 12.46 2.55 12.67
CA ARG A 102 11.08 2.23 12.28
C ARG A 102 10.95 2.39 10.77
N LEU A 103 10.67 1.32 10.04
CA LEU A 103 10.47 1.39 8.58
C LEU A 103 9.01 1.73 8.29
N PHE A 104 8.78 2.68 7.40
CA PHE A 104 7.48 2.83 6.75
C PHE A 104 7.53 2.26 5.34
N ILE A 105 6.46 1.56 4.96
CA ILE A 105 6.26 1.00 3.63
C ILE A 105 5.22 1.86 2.91
N ALA A 106 5.60 2.45 1.78
CA ALA A 106 4.65 3.15 0.91
C ALA A 106 3.63 2.14 0.37
N VAL A 107 2.35 2.43 0.54
CA VAL A 107 1.23 1.64 0.03
C VAL A 107 0.38 2.51 -0.90
N ASP A 108 -0.57 1.92 -1.61
CA ASP A 108 -1.49 2.70 -2.42
C ASP A 108 -2.38 3.61 -1.57
N GLY A 109 -2.78 4.74 -2.15
CA GLY A 109 -3.62 5.75 -1.53
C GLY A 109 -2.91 7.09 -1.32
N GLU A 110 -3.46 8.13 -1.93
CA GLU A 110 -3.07 9.52 -1.68
C GLU A 110 -4.30 10.41 -1.67
N PHE A 111 -4.30 11.51 -0.93
CA PHE A 111 -5.45 12.43 -1.00
C PHE A 111 -5.78 12.85 -2.41
N THR A 112 -7.07 12.86 -2.72
CA THR A 112 -7.56 13.39 -3.98
C THR A 112 -7.17 14.88 -4.10
N PRO A 113 -6.87 15.38 -5.30
CA PRO A 113 -6.55 16.80 -5.50
C PRO A 113 -7.61 17.75 -4.93
N LYS A 114 -8.89 17.33 -5.02
CA LYS A 114 -10.03 18.08 -4.47
C LYS A 114 -9.98 18.18 -2.95
N CYS A 115 -9.71 17.08 -2.25
CA CYS A 115 -9.61 17.09 -0.80
C CYS A 115 -8.37 17.86 -0.34
N LYS A 116 -7.21 17.69 -0.98
CA LYS A 116 -6.01 18.52 -0.72
C LYS A 116 -6.31 20.02 -0.83
N ALA A 117 -6.97 20.44 -1.90
CA ALA A 117 -7.33 21.85 -2.11
C ALA A 117 -8.29 22.37 -1.02
N THR A 118 -9.22 21.54 -0.57
CA THR A 118 -10.16 21.88 0.52
C THR A 118 -9.42 22.09 1.84
N MET A 119 -8.51 21.17 2.18
CA MET A 119 -7.69 21.24 3.40
C MET A 119 -6.83 22.50 3.44
N ILE A 120 -6.15 22.84 2.33
CA ILE A 120 -5.31 24.04 2.24
C ILE A 120 -6.13 25.32 2.44
N ARG A 121 -7.34 25.38 1.87
CA ARG A 121 -8.24 26.53 2.02
C ARG A 121 -8.80 26.66 3.43
N GLN A 122 -9.09 25.55 4.09
CA GLN A 122 -9.70 25.52 5.41
C GLN A 122 -8.63 25.48 6.51
N ARG A 123 -8.32 26.64 7.10
CA ARG A 123 -7.23 26.76 8.07
C ARG A 123 -7.34 25.86 9.31
N ARG A 124 -8.55 25.37 9.62
CA ARG A 124 -8.88 24.45 10.71
C ARG A 124 -9.65 23.25 10.16
N PHE A 125 -9.13 22.63 9.10
CA PHE A 125 -9.71 21.40 8.56
C PHE A 125 -9.71 20.33 9.67
N ASN A 126 -10.90 20.02 10.16
CA ASN A 126 -11.16 18.99 11.16
C ASN A 126 -12.23 18.09 10.56
N PRO A 127 -11.84 17.15 9.68
CA PRO A 127 -12.79 16.26 9.05
C PRO A 127 -13.39 15.40 10.16
N GLU A 128 -14.71 15.40 10.27
CA GLU A 128 -15.34 14.31 10.97
C GLU A 128 -15.03 13.03 10.20
N LYS A 129 -14.58 11.98 10.91
CA LYS A 129 -13.95 10.78 10.33
C LYS A 129 -14.68 10.29 9.08
N ASP A 130 -16.02 10.36 9.00
CA ASP A 130 -16.78 9.87 7.84
C ASP A 130 -17.81 10.83 7.26
N LYS A 131 -17.72 12.13 7.55
CA LYS A 131 -18.71 13.10 7.03
C LYS A 131 -18.16 13.99 5.94
N GLY A 132 -19.07 14.37 5.05
CA GLY A 132 -18.77 15.27 3.94
C GLY A 132 -17.97 14.58 2.85
N GLU A 133 -17.66 15.33 1.80
CA GLU A 133 -17.02 14.79 0.60
C GLU A 133 -15.60 14.25 0.85
N CYS A 134 -14.90 14.80 1.85
CA CYS A 134 -13.55 14.40 2.25
C CYS A 134 -13.54 13.60 3.55
N GLY A 135 -14.62 12.87 3.84
CA GLY A 135 -14.64 11.85 4.90
C GLY A 135 -13.77 10.65 4.52
N LEU A 136 -13.23 9.96 5.52
CA LEU A 136 -12.26 8.87 5.40
C LEU A 136 -12.68 7.80 4.41
N HIS A 137 -13.90 7.29 4.55
CA HIS A 137 -14.47 6.27 3.67
C HIS A 137 -15.25 6.85 2.46
N GLN A 138 -15.05 8.13 2.14
CA GLN A 138 -15.68 8.82 1.01
C GLN A 138 -14.64 9.04 -0.12
N ASN A 139 -14.49 10.27 -0.63
CA ASN A 139 -13.60 10.60 -1.76
C ASN A 139 -12.26 11.18 -1.31
N LEU A 140 -11.81 10.76 -0.12
CA LEU A 140 -10.64 11.32 0.48
C LEU A 140 -9.36 10.91 -0.23
N PHE A 141 -9.24 9.62 -0.55
CA PHE A 141 -8.08 9.04 -1.20
C PHE A 141 -8.38 8.65 -2.65
N SER A 142 -7.35 8.70 -3.47
CA SER A 142 -7.28 8.07 -4.79
C SER A 142 -6.38 6.85 -4.69
N PHE A 143 -6.92 5.70 -5.08
CA PHE A 143 -6.20 4.43 -5.23
C PHE A 143 -5.98 4.18 -6.72
N ASP A 144 -4.82 3.65 -7.09
CA ASP A 144 -4.44 3.34 -8.46
C ASP A 144 -4.92 1.94 -8.89
N ASP A 145 -5.00 0.99 -7.95
CA ASP A 145 -5.43 -0.37 -8.23
C ASP A 145 -6.95 -0.54 -8.11
N SER A 146 -7.60 -0.87 -9.23
CA SER A 146 -9.04 -1.16 -9.26
C SER A 146 -9.41 -2.52 -8.65
N ASN A 147 -8.42 -3.36 -8.34
CA ASN A 147 -8.61 -4.70 -7.77
C ASN A 147 -8.18 -4.77 -6.31
N SER A 148 -8.05 -3.62 -5.64
CA SER A 148 -7.77 -3.53 -4.21
C SER A 148 -8.95 -2.92 -3.45
N ASP A 149 -9.37 -3.56 -2.35
CA ASP A 149 -10.35 -3.02 -1.40
C ASP A 149 -9.64 -2.29 -0.24
N PRO A 150 -9.67 -0.94 -0.18
CA PRO A 150 -8.95 -0.19 0.84
C PRO A 150 -9.65 -0.21 2.21
N THR A 151 -10.83 -0.82 2.35
CA THR A 151 -11.67 -0.73 3.56
C THR A 151 -10.90 -1.12 4.82
N PHE A 152 -10.22 -2.27 4.81
CA PHE A 152 -9.42 -2.73 5.95
C PHE A 152 -8.38 -1.69 6.39
N ALA A 153 -7.60 -1.16 5.44
CA ALA A 153 -6.55 -0.22 5.76
C ALA A 153 -7.09 1.13 6.28
N LEU A 154 -8.22 1.59 5.74
CA LEU A 154 -8.88 2.82 6.20
C LEU A 154 -9.54 2.65 7.59
N ASP A 155 -10.09 1.47 7.88
CA ASP A 155 -10.67 1.14 9.18
C ASP A 155 -9.59 0.99 10.27
N CYS A 156 -8.38 0.55 9.88
CA CYS A 156 -7.21 0.39 10.75
C CYS A 156 -6.53 1.73 11.14
N ASN A 157 -7.29 2.57 11.84
CA ASN A 157 -6.92 3.78 12.58
C ASN A 157 -5.85 4.68 11.92
N LEU A 158 -6.27 5.51 10.96
CA LEU A 158 -5.60 6.77 10.62
C LEU A 158 -5.83 7.80 11.73
N GLU A 159 -5.19 7.62 12.89
CA GLU A 159 -5.38 8.50 14.04
C GLU A 159 -5.06 9.97 13.68
N GLY A 160 -5.92 10.90 14.10
CA GLY A 160 -5.67 12.33 13.95
C GLY A 160 -5.74 12.85 12.51
N TYR A 161 -6.45 12.16 11.61
CA TYR A 161 -6.61 12.56 10.22
C TYR A 161 -7.09 14.03 10.06
N PRO A 162 -6.37 14.91 9.32
CA PRO A 162 -5.03 14.73 8.78
C PRO A 162 -3.95 14.88 9.85
N ASN A 163 -3.03 13.92 9.93
CA ASN A 163 -2.09 13.82 11.05
C ASN A 163 -0.73 14.51 10.79
N GLY A 164 -0.55 15.20 9.66
CA GLY A 164 0.66 15.95 9.33
C GLY A 164 0.35 17.23 8.55
N MET A 165 0.76 18.38 9.09
CA MET A 165 0.64 19.70 8.46
C MET A 165 1.91 20.51 8.74
N GLU A 166 2.46 21.11 7.70
CA GLU A 166 3.59 22.01 7.78
C GLU A 166 3.21 23.36 7.15
N GLU A 167 3.71 24.45 7.74
CA GLU A 167 3.57 25.80 7.21
C GLU A 167 4.98 26.38 7.00
N SER A 168 5.30 26.71 5.75
CA SER A 168 6.53 27.40 5.36
C SER A 168 6.22 28.85 5.00
N THR A 169 7.15 29.76 5.33
CA THR A 169 6.98 31.21 5.07
C THR A 169 7.97 31.67 4.01
N PHE A 170 7.45 32.33 2.96
CA PHE A 170 8.22 32.93 1.87
C PHE A 170 7.89 34.43 1.81
N GLY A 171 8.70 35.25 2.47
CA GLY A 171 8.38 36.65 2.69
C GLY A 171 7.13 36.79 3.57
N GLU A 172 6.07 37.42 3.04
CA GLU A 172 4.78 37.54 3.73
C GLU A 172 3.80 36.39 3.41
N ILE A 173 4.18 35.49 2.50
CA ILE A 173 3.32 34.39 2.03
C ILE A 173 3.52 33.16 2.91
N LYS A 174 2.42 32.60 3.42
CA LYS A 174 2.39 31.32 4.14
C LYS A 174 1.93 30.21 3.20
N ILE A 175 2.77 29.21 3.00
CA ILE A 175 2.48 28.01 2.19
C ILE A 175 2.27 26.84 3.14
N ARG A 176 1.14 26.14 2.96
CA ARG A 176 0.80 24.96 3.77
C ARG A 176 0.91 23.70 2.94
N SER A 177 1.41 22.65 3.56
CA SER A 177 1.47 21.31 3.01
C SER A 177 0.88 20.34 4.04
N TYR A 178 0.35 19.21 3.54
CA TYR A 178 -0.19 18.14 4.38
C TYR A 178 0.46 16.81 3.99
N ALA A 179 0.74 15.98 4.99
CA ALA A 179 1.00 14.55 4.77
C ALA A 179 -0.23 13.94 4.10
N SER A 180 -0.04 13.23 3.00
CA SER A 180 -1.14 12.86 2.12
C SER A 180 -1.05 11.48 1.47
N CYS A 181 0.05 10.73 1.64
CA CYS A 181 0.19 9.37 1.15
C CYS A 181 -0.03 8.38 2.27
N LEU A 182 -0.67 7.26 1.98
CA LEU A 182 -0.74 6.15 2.92
C LEU A 182 0.62 5.45 3.01
N ALA A 183 1.01 5.14 4.24
CA ALA A 183 2.13 4.28 4.55
C ALA A 183 1.74 3.28 5.63
N MET A 184 2.28 2.09 5.50
CA MET A 184 2.11 0.99 6.45
C MET A 184 3.31 0.96 7.39
N ASP A 185 3.05 0.79 8.68
CA ASP A 185 4.06 0.53 9.71
C ASP A 185 4.04 -0.96 10.09
N PRO A 186 5.03 -1.74 9.64
CA PRO A 186 5.10 -3.17 9.94
C PRO A 186 5.62 -3.47 11.36
N ASP A 187 6.36 -2.54 11.99
CA ASP A 187 7.20 -2.79 13.18
C ASP A 187 6.42 -2.78 14.51
N ARG A 188 5.10 -2.56 14.48
CA ARG A 188 4.26 -2.54 15.69
C ARG A 188 3.94 -3.93 16.29
N TYR A 189 4.61 -4.98 15.82
CA TYR A 189 4.38 -6.35 16.28
C TYR A 189 5.42 -6.85 17.32
N ASP A 190 6.66 -6.38 17.28
CA ASP A 190 7.74 -6.92 18.14
C ASP A 190 7.90 -6.16 19.47
N SER A 191 6.79 -5.93 20.17
CA SER A 191 6.89 -5.59 21.59
C SER A 191 7.19 -6.88 22.38
N PRO A 192 7.99 -6.84 23.47
CA PRO A 192 8.28 -8.01 24.31
C PRO A 192 7.05 -8.77 24.84
N GLU A 193 5.87 -8.19 24.71
CA GLU A 193 4.57 -8.73 25.13
C GLU A 193 3.86 -9.56 24.04
N PHE A 194 4.33 -9.57 22.78
CA PHE A 194 3.68 -10.28 21.67
C PHE A 194 4.64 -11.22 20.94
N LYS A 195 4.36 -12.52 20.96
CA LYS A 195 5.05 -13.53 20.15
C LYS A 195 4.09 -14.12 19.12
N TYR A 196 4.61 -14.39 17.92
CA TYR A 196 3.97 -15.09 16.80
C TYR A 196 3.27 -16.43 17.15
N LYS A 197 3.41 -16.97 18.36
CA LYS A 197 2.82 -18.26 18.75
C LYS A 197 1.44 -18.14 19.40
N ASP A 198 0.94 -16.93 19.64
CA ASP A 198 -0.31 -16.68 20.38
C ASP A 198 -1.51 -16.30 19.47
N ILE A 199 -1.45 -16.69 18.19
CA ILE A 199 -2.36 -16.35 17.04
C ILE A 199 -3.87 -16.62 17.26
N LYS A 200 -4.31 -17.19 18.38
CA LYS A 200 -5.74 -17.55 18.54
C LYS A 200 -6.62 -16.50 19.19
N ASN A 201 -6.07 -15.44 19.75
CA ASN A 201 -6.87 -14.46 20.47
C ASN A 201 -6.21 -13.08 20.45
N HIS A 202 -6.96 -12.10 19.95
CA HIS A 202 -6.92 -10.66 20.28
C HIS A 202 -6.45 -9.66 19.22
N THR A 203 -7.43 -8.80 18.87
CA THR A 203 -7.40 -7.33 18.80
C THR A 203 -6.06 -6.64 18.59
N LEU A 204 -5.93 -6.10 17.38
CA LEU A 204 -5.01 -5.03 16.99
C LEU A 204 -5.18 -3.79 17.88
N ASN A 205 -4.08 -3.23 18.40
CA ASN A 205 -4.06 -1.90 19.01
C ASN A 205 -3.93 -0.84 17.90
N ASN A 206 -4.96 -0.02 17.70
CA ASN A 206 -4.99 1.26 16.98
C ASN A 206 -3.66 1.79 16.37
N GLY A 207 -3.49 1.74 15.03
CA GLY A 207 -2.58 2.60 14.24
C GLY A 207 -1.48 1.89 13.46
N TYR A 208 -1.83 1.22 12.35
CA TYR A 208 -0.88 0.50 11.48
C TYR A 208 -0.71 1.16 10.12
N PHE A 209 -1.65 2.04 9.77
CA PHE A 209 -1.55 2.91 8.61
C PHE A 209 -1.41 4.35 9.09
N HIS A 210 -0.58 5.10 8.37
CA HIS A 210 -0.25 6.47 8.67
C HIS A 210 -0.32 7.29 7.39
N LEU A 211 -0.49 8.61 7.55
CA LEU A 211 -0.16 9.51 6.46
C LEU A 211 1.28 9.93 6.56
N THR A 212 1.90 10.03 5.40
CA THR A 212 3.25 10.53 5.22
C THR A 212 3.31 11.52 4.06
N TRP A 213 4.45 12.17 3.93
CA TRP A 213 4.71 13.14 2.88
C TRP A 213 5.03 12.43 1.56
N CYS A 214 4.41 12.89 0.46
CA CYS A 214 4.45 12.26 -0.87
C CYS A 214 5.46 12.88 -1.85
N ASP A 215 6.31 13.80 -1.40
CA ASP A 215 7.11 14.63 -2.31
C ASP A 215 8.53 14.10 -2.55
N GLY A 216 8.86 12.92 -2.02
CA GLY A 216 10.17 12.28 -2.17
C GLY A 216 11.33 12.92 -1.40
N ARG A 217 11.20 14.17 -0.95
CA ARG A 217 12.25 14.89 -0.20
C ARG A 217 12.35 14.38 1.24
N ASP A 218 11.24 13.89 1.76
CA ASP A 218 11.15 13.44 3.15
C ASP A 218 11.29 11.92 3.31
N GLY A 219 11.60 11.13 2.28
CA GLY A 219 11.74 9.66 2.42
C GLY A 219 12.72 9.23 3.50
N GLU A 220 13.86 9.93 3.59
CA GLU A 220 14.82 9.73 4.67
C GLU A 220 14.33 10.24 6.03
N ARG A 221 13.59 11.35 6.06
CA ARG A 221 13.05 11.94 7.31
C ARG A 221 11.89 11.14 7.88
N GLN A 222 11.10 10.52 7.02
CA GLN A 222 9.91 9.75 7.35
C GLN A 222 10.23 8.25 7.42
N ASN A 223 11.50 7.85 7.38
CA ASN A 223 11.96 6.47 7.34
C ASN A 223 11.20 5.59 6.34
N MET A 224 10.79 6.14 5.20
CA MET A 224 10.03 5.41 4.20
C MET A 224 10.97 4.97 3.10
N PHE A 225 11.41 3.72 3.21
CA PHE A 225 12.45 3.12 2.36
C PHE A 225 11.99 1.85 1.65
N ALA A 226 10.68 1.59 1.63
CA ALA A 226 10.13 0.41 1.01
C ALA A 226 8.77 0.73 0.38
N VAL A 227 8.38 -0.09 -0.59
CA VAL A 227 7.13 0.02 -1.34
C VAL A 227 6.45 -1.33 -1.36
N LEU A 228 5.13 -1.34 -1.14
CA LEU A 228 4.29 -2.51 -1.37
C LEU A 228 3.78 -2.51 -2.81
N CYS A 229 4.27 -3.45 -3.61
CA CYS A 229 3.79 -3.69 -4.96
C CYS A 229 2.87 -4.91 -4.98
N GLY A 230 1.84 -4.86 -5.82
CA GLY A 230 0.99 -6.02 -6.04
C GLY A 230 0.17 -5.99 -7.32
N GLY A 231 -0.29 -7.18 -7.69
CA GLY A 231 -1.07 -7.43 -8.89
C GLY A 231 -1.54 -8.89 -8.97
N PRO A 232 -2.36 -9.24 -9.96
CA PRO A 232 -2.76 -10.62 -10.19
C PRO A 232 -1.56 -11.48 -10.61
N PRO A 233 -1.60 -12.80 -10.38
CA PRO A 233 -0.62 -13.73 -10.94
C PRO A 233 -0.56 -13.64 -12.48
N GLN A 234 0.64 -13.80 -13.04
CA GLN A 234 0.92 -13.68 -14.48
C GLN A 234 1.03 -15.04 -15.18
#